data_AF-A0AAV9ZR62-F1
#
_entry.id   AF-A0AAV9ZR62-F1
#
_cell.length_a   1.000
_cell.length_b   1.000
_cell.length_c   1.000
_cell.angle_alpha   90.00
_cell.angle_beta   90.00
_cell.angle_gamma   90.00
#
_symmetry.space_group_name_H-M   'P 1'
#
loop_
_entity.id
_entity.type
_entity.pdbx_description
1 polymer ?
#
loop_
_entity_poly.entity_id
_entity_poly.type
_entity_poly.pdbx_seq_one_letter_code
_entity_poly.pdbx_strand_id
1 'polypeptide(L)'
;LGRYLFSRPTKVHALGLIKSRIWWFPAPTLISICHQYGAKIFFEQAFRWLVPADLRQLSSAQVDMIGVGTYVTLARLKGAIAQHRAIILAAEEPQFDKYGAVGPRHCPVCWNNEACAEDWHSAWWNSVGRALLDGRTPQTWTAALKVLASMHCGRMHLGCRQKMVEHIQGHEGNGVLSEMIDKVSRCLCNGRHCGV
;
A
#
# COMPACT_ATOMS: atom_id res chain seq x y z
N LEU A 1 -18.60 5.36 34.14
CA LEU A 1 -18.14 6.74 34.44
C LEU A 1 -17.35 7.24 33.23
N GLY A 2 -17.75 8.17 32.38
CA GLY A 2 -19.01 8.88 32.19
C GLY A 2 -19.23 9.10 30.68
N ARG A 3 -20.46 8.90 30.21
CA ARG A 3 -20.85 9.27 28.85
C ARG A 3 -21.09 10.77 28.85
N TYR A 4 -20.06 11.57 28.53
CA TYR A 4 -20.26 12.97 28.20
C TYR A 4 -21.11 13.05 26.93
N LEU A 5 -22.40 13.34 27.12
CA LEU A 5 -23.32 13.73 26.07
C LEU A 5 -22.90 15.11 25.58
N PHE A 6 -21.90 15.16 24.69
CA PHE A 6 -21.62 16.38 23.95
C PHE A 6 -22.88 16.77 23.16
N SER A 7 -23.32 18.02 23.31
CA SER A 7 -24.38 18.58 22.46
C SER A 7 -24.02 18.40 20.98
N ARG A 8 -25.01 18.17 20.11
CA ARG A 8 -24.77 18.03 18.64
C ARG A 8 -23.86 19.14 18.08
N PRO A 9 -24.04 20.43 18.44
CA PRO A 9 -23.15 21.52 18.01
C PRO A 9 -21.70 21.36 18.46
N THR A 10 -21.46 21.01 19.73
CA THR A 10 -20.10 20.82 20.27
C THR A 10 -19.38 19.68 19.58
N LYS A 11 -20.09 18.59 19.28
CA LYS A 11 -19.55 17.45 18.53
C LYS A 11 -19.14 17.84 17.11
N VAL A 12 -19.97 18.60 16.40
CA VAL A 12 -19.67 19.08 15.04
C VAL A 12 -18.46 20.01 15.03
N HIS A 13 -18.37 20.94 15.99
CA HIS A 13 -17.24 21.85 16.11
C HIS A 13 -15.93 21.11 16.40
N ALA A 14 -15.93 20.17 17.36
CA ALA A 14 -14.76 19.37 17.70
C ALA A 14 -14.27 18.50 16.51
N LEU A 15 -15.20 17.87 15.77
CA LEU A 15 -14.86 17.14 14.55
C LEU A 15 -14.29 18.07 13.46
N GLY A 16 -14.79 19.30 13.36
CA GLY A 16 -14.22 20.32 12.46
C GLY A 16 -12.77 20.67 12.79
N LEU A 17 -12.43 20.79 14.07
CA LEU A 17 -11.06 21.04 14.53
C LEU A 17 -10.13 19.84 14.30
N ILE A 18 -10.62 18.62 14.54
CA ILE A 18 -9.84 17.40 14.24
C ILE A 18 -9.58 17.31 12.73
N LYS A 19 -10.58 17.62 11.90
CA LYS A 19 -10.43 17.62 10.44
C LYS A 19 -9.36 18.60 9.96
N SER A 20 -9.30 19.81 10.54
CA SER A 20 -8.29 20.81 10.15
C SER A 20 -6.88 20.47 10.61
N ARG A 21 -6.72 19.54 11.56
CA ARG A 21 -5.43 19.10 12.12
C ARG A 21 -5.27 17.58 12.11
N ILE A 22 -5.82 16.91 11.10
CA ILE A 22 -5.89 15.44 11.07
C ILE A 22 -4.52 14.78 11.18
N TRP A 23 -3.48 15.42 10.63
CA TRP A 23 -2.09 14.97 10.63
C TRP A 23 -1.42 14.97 12.01
N TRP A 24 -2.00 15.64 13.00
CA TRP A 24 -1.46 15.69 14.38
C TRP A 24 -1.84 14.47 15.20
N PHE A 25 -2.82 13.69 14.74
CA PHE A 25 -3.32 12.53 15.46
C PHE A 25 -2.75 11.24 14.88
N PRO A 26 -2.20 10.35 15.71
CA PRO A 26 -1.85 9.01 15.28
C PRO A 26 -3.07 8.27 14.73
N ALA A 27 -2.86 7.44 13.71
CA ALA A 27 -3.93 6.66 13.11
C ALA A 27 -4.73 5.78 14.10
N PRO A 28 -4.10 5.12 15.11
CA PRO A 28 -4.84 4.39 16.15
C PRO A 28 -5.83 5.27 16.92
N THR A 29 -5.43 6.52 17.22
CA THR A 29 -6.26 7.50 17.92
C THR A 29 -7.46 7.91 17.08
N LEU A 30 -7.24 8.17 15.78
CA LEU A 30 -8.33 8.52 14.86
C LEU A 30 -9.35 7.39 14.73
N ILE A 31 -8.91 6.13 14.62
CA ILE A 31 -9.81 4.97 14.58
C ILE A 31 -10.60 4.84 15.90
N SER A 32 -9.94 5.01 17.04
CA SER A 32 -10.61 5.00 18.35
C SER A 32 -11.69 6.07 18.44
N ILE A 33 -11.41 7.30 17.96
CA ILE A 33 -12.40 8.39 17.88
C ILE A 33 -13.57 7.99 16.96
N CYS A 34 -13.30 7.34 15.81
CA CYS A 34 -14.34 6.85 14.92
C CYS A 34 -15.24 5.82 15.61
N HIS A 35 -14.66 4.88 16.37
CA HIS A 35 -15.40 3.87 17.12
C HIS A 35 -16.23 4.47 18.27
N GLN A 36 -15.62 5.35 19.08
CA GLN A 36 -16.27 5.95 20.25
C GLN A 36 -17.39 6.91 19.89
N TYR A 37 -17.22 7.71 18.84
CA TYR A 37 -18.14 8.80 18.49
C TYR A 37 -18.94 8.55 17.21
N GLY A 38 -18.76 7.41 16.53
CA GLY A 38 -19.39 7.13 15.24
C GLY A 38 -18.94 8.07 14.12
N ALA A 39 -17.76 8.69 14.26
CA ALA A 39 -17.24 9.70 13.35
C ALA A 39 -16.51 9.07 12.17
N LYS A 40 -17.26 8.39 11.29
CA LYS A 40 -16.76 7.63 10.13
C LYS A 40 -15.82 8.39 9.18
N ILE A 41 -15.89 9.72 9.18
CA ILE A 41 -15.17 10.63 8.28
C ILE A 41 -13.64 10.50 8.32
N PHE A 42 -13.06 10.00 9.42
CA PHE A 42 -11.60 9.84 9.55
C PHE A 42 -11.14 8.40 9.40
N PHE A 43 -12.07 7.44 9.43
CA PHE A 43 -11.74 6.02 9.52
C PHE A 43 -10.94 5.58 8.29
N GLU A 44 -11.42 5.95 7.10
CA GLU A 44 -10.77 5.51 5.86
C GLU A 44 -9.36 6.06 5.73
N GLN A 45 -9.18 7.34 6.08
CA GLN A 45 -7.87 7.98 6.02
C GLN A 45 -6.90 7.37 7.03
N ALA A 46 -7.34 7.18 8.28
CA ALA A 46 -6.54 6.58 9.34
C ALA A 46 -6.19 5.12 9.01
N PHE A 47 -7.14 4.36 8.47
CA PHE A 47 -6.93 2.98 8.06
C PHE A 47 -5.88 2.90 6.93
N ARG A 48 -5.98 3.76 5.90
CA ARG A 48 -4.97 3.84 4.83
C ARG A 48 -3.57 4.13 5.37
N TRP A 49 -3.43 4.95 6.41
CA TRP A 49 -2.13 5.20 7.06
C TRP A 49 -1.57 3.98 7.81
N LEU A 50 -2.43 3.09 8.31
CA LEU A 50 -1.99 1.86 8.99
C LEU A 50 -1.60 0.73 8.04
N VAL A 51 -2.12 0.71 6.80
CA VAL A 51 -1.79 -0.33 5.81
C VAL A 51 -0.29 -0.44 5.52
N PRO A 52 0.48 0.66 5.32
CA PRO A 52 1.92 0.56 5.15
C PRO A 52 2.68 0.38 6.48
N ALA A 53 2.10 0.73 7.63
CA ALA A 53 2.77 0.69 8.93
C ALA A 53 3.14 -0.75 9.38
N ASP A 54 4.25 -0.92 10.09
CA ASP A 54 4.63 -2.23 10.65
C ASP A 54 3.75 -2.56 11.86
N LEU A 55 2.97 -3.65 11.77
CA LEU A 55 2.09 -4.07 12.87
C LEU A 55 2.84 -4.46 14.14
N ARG A 56 4.12 -4.83 14.02
CA ARG A 56 4.98 -5.19 15.17
C ARG A 56 5.39 -3.97 15.99
N GLN A 57 5.31 -2.77 15.42
CA GLN A 57 5.61 -1.52 16.10
C GLN A 57 4.42 -0.95 16.88
N LEU A 58 3.23 -1.56 16.75
CA LEU A 58 2.07 -1.16 17.50
C LEU A 58 2.15 -1.71 18.92
N SER A 59 2.06 -0.83 19.91
CA SER A 59 1.95 -1.21 21.32
C SER A 59 0.59 -1.85 21.62
N SER A 60 0.48 -2.63 22.69
CA SER A 60 -0.80 -3.22 23.13
C SER A 60 -1.90 -2.17 23.28
N ALA A 61 -1.57 -1.01 23.85
CA ALA A 61 -2.52 0.11 23.98
C ALA A 61 -3.00 0.65 22.62
N GLN A 62 -2.14 0.66 21.60
CA GLN A 62 -2.54 1.06 20.25
C GLN A 62 -3.41 0.00 19.57
N VAL A 63 -3.14 -1.27 19.81
CA VAL A 63 -4.00 -2.37 19.34
C VAL A 63 -5.38 -2.29 20.00
N ASP A 64 -5.45 -1.98 21.29
CA ASP A 64 -6.72 -1.78 22.00
C ASP A 64 -7.49 -0.57 21.47
N MET A 65 -6.81 0.53 21.14
CA MET A 65 -7.42 1.71 20.50
C MET A 65 -7.98 1.40 19.11
N ILE A 66 -7.26 0.63 18.30
CA ILE A 66 -7.71 0.20 16.98
C ILE A 66 -8.89 -0.78 17.12
N GLY A 67 -8.88 -1.62 18.15
CA GLY A 67 -9.82 -2.70 18.36
C GLY A 67 -9.41 -3.98 17.65
N VAL A 68 -9.56 -5.12 18.34
CA VAL A 68 -9.11 -6.44 17.88
C VAL A 68 -9.65 -6.80 16.49
N GLY A 69 -10.93 -6.53 16.21
CA GLY A 69 -11.53 -6.84 14.90
C GLY A 69 -10.90 -6.06 13.74
N THR A 70 -10.64 -4.77 13.93
CA THR A 70 -9.96 -3.92 12.94
C THR A 70 -8.50 -4.34 12.78
N TYR A 71 -7.81 -4.68 13.87
CA TYR A 71 -6.44 -5.17 13.84
C TYR A 71 -6.31 -6.50 13.07
N VAL A 72 -7.17 -7.49 13.36
CA VAL A 72 -7.19 -8.78 12.65
C VAL A 72 -7.48 -8.58 11.16
N THR A 73 -8.42 -7.68 10.83
CA THR A 73 -8.75 -7.37 9.43
C THR A 73 -7.57 -6.70 8.72
N LEU A 74 -6.87 -5.78 9.39
CA LEU A 74 -5.67 -5.14 8.86
C LEU A 74 -4.54 -6.16 8.63
N ALA A 75 -4.35 -7.11 9.55
CA ALA A 75 -3.38 -8.20 9.40
C ALA A 75 -3.71 -9.11 8.20
N ARG A 76 -4.98 -9.50 8.04
CA ARG A 76 -5.45 -10.28 6.88
C ARG A 76 -5.28 -9.52 5.58
N LEU A 77 -5.66 -8.25 5.54
CA LEU A 77 -5.47 -7.39 4.37
C LEU A 77 -3.99 -7.30 3.98
N LYS A 78 -3.09 -7.08 4.95
CA LYS A 78 -1.65 -7.09 4.69
C LYS A 78 -1.16 -8.43 4.12
N GLY A 79 -1.66 -9.55 4.63
CA GLY A 79 -1.39 -10.88 4.08
C GLY A 79 -1.87 -11.01 2.63
N ALA A 80 -3.10 -10.60 2.33
CA ALA A 80 -3.68 -10.63 0.99
C ALA A 80 -2.92 -9.70 0.02
N ILE A 81 -2.49 -8.51 0.47
CA ILE A 81 -1.64 -7.60 -0.31
C ILE A 81 -0.29 -8.26 -0.60
N ALA A 82 0.35 -8.89 0.39
CA ALA A 82 1.61 -9.59 0.20
C ALA A 82 1.46 -10.76 -0.79
N GLN A 83 0.39 -11.53 -0.67
CA GLN A 83 0.08 -12.62 -1.59
C GLN A 83 -0.20 -12.10 -3.01
N HIS A 84 -0.97 -11.03 -3.16
CA HIS A 84 -1.23 -10.41 -4.46
C HIS A 84 0.07 -9.93 -5.11
N ARG A 85 0.97 -9.31 -4.34
CA ARG A 85 2.31 -8.92 -4.81
C ARG A 85 3.14 -10.14 -5.22
N ALA A 86 3.12 -11.22 -4.45
CA ALA A 86 3.86 -12.43 -4.74
C ALA A 86 3.31 -13.21 -5.95
N ILE A 87 1.99 -13.22 -6.16
CA ILE A 87 1.38 -13.98 -7.26
C ILE A 87 1.35 -13.13 -8.53
N ILE A 88 0.79 -11.92 -8.48
CA ILE A 88 0.52 -11.13 -9.69
C ILE A 88 1.79 -10.43 -10.16
N LEU A 89 2.46 -9.68 -9.28
CA LEU A 89 3.65 -8.93 -9.70
C LEU A 89 4.84 -9.87 -9.95
N ALA A 90 4.95 -10.98 -9.22
CA ALA A 90 6.02 -11.91 -9.51
C ALA A 90 5.75 -12.80 -10.72
N ALA A 91 4.50 -12.99 -11.16
CA ALA A 91 4.18 -13.75 -12.37
C ALA A 91 4.18 -12.89 -13.64
N GLU A 92 3.89 -11.60 -13.53
CA GLU A 92 3.81 -10.67 -14.66
C GLU A 92 4.77 -9.51 -14.45
N GLU A 93 5.76 -9.39 -15.34
CA GLU A 93 6.67 -8.26 -15.30
C GLU A 93 6.01 -7.00 -15.88
N PRO A 94 6.27 -5.82 -15.30
CA PRO A 94 5.86 -4.56 -15.90
C PRO A 94 6.48 -4.42 -17.29
N GLN A 95 5.67 -4.04 -18.27
CA GLN A 95 6.13 -3.82 -19.64
C GLN A 95 6.28 -2.32 -19.92
N PHE A 96 7.20 -1.97 -20.83
CA PHE A 96 7.23 -0.62 -21.39
C PHE A 96 5.96 -0.37 -22.22
N ASP A 97 5.52 0.90 -22.28
CA ASP A 97 4.43 1.30 -23.18
C ASP A 97 4.83 1.00 -24.63
N LYS A 98 4.18 -0.02 -25.19
CA LYS A 98 4.17 -0.30 -26.63
C LYS A 98 2.74 -0.03 -27.11
N TYR A 99 2.60 0.96 -28.00
CA TYR A 99 1.34 1.28 -28.68
C TYR A 99 0.16 1.68 -27.78
N GLY A 100 0.39 2.35 -26.65
CA GLY A 100 -0.66 2.81 -25.74
C GLY A 100 -1.00 1.80 -24.63
N ALA A 101 -0.10 0.86 -24.36
CA ALA A 101 -0.22 -0.09 -23.27
C ALA A 101 0.11 0.56 -21.91
N VAL A 102 -0.34 -0.07 -20.82
CA VAL A 102 -0.14 0.41 -19.45
C VAL A 102 1.32 0.17 -19.04
N GLY A 103 2.18 1.15 -19.29
CA GLY A 103 3.59 1.12 -18.94
C GLY A 103 4.24 2.50 -19.07
N PRO A 104 5.45 2.71 -18.54
CA PRO A 104 6.17 3.95 -18.81
C PRO A 104 6.75 3.91 -20.23
N ARG A 105 6.87 5.08 -20.84
CA ARG A 105 7.65 5.23 -22.09
C ARG A 105 9.14 5.15 -21.79
N HIS A 106 9.92 4.60 -22.71
CA HIS A 106 11.39 4.64 -22.66
C HIS A 106 11.91 6.08 -22.43
N CYS A 107 13.11 6.21 -21.88
CA CYS A 107 13.75 7.52 -21.79
C CYS A 107 14.10 8.04 -23.20
N PRO A 108 14.08 9.36 -23.45
CA PRO A 108 14.34 9.92 -24.79
C PRO A 108 15.70 9.55 -25.38
N VAL A 109 16.68 9.24 -24.53
CA VAL A 109 18.05 8.84 -24.91
C VAL A 109 18.23 7.32 -25.06
N CYS A 110 17.13 6.53 -25.01
CA CYS A 110 17.18 5.10 -25.25
C CYS A 110 17.35 4.85 -26.75
N TRP A 111 18.51 4.32 -27.14
CA TRP A 111 18.90 4.12 -28.53
C TRP A 111 18.37 2.81 -29.11
N ASN A 112 18.11 1.80 -28.28
CA ASN A 112 17.53 0.51 -28.68
C ASN A 112 16.46 0.06 -27.66
N ASN A 113 15.19 0.29 -28.00
CA ASN A 113 14.07 -0.02 -27.12
C ASN A 113 13.85 -1.53 -26.94
N GLU A 114 14.12 -2.34 -27.97
CA GLU A 114 13.95 -3.80 -27.92
C GLU A 114 14.96 -4.42 -26.97
N ALA A 115 16.26 -4.13 -27.17
CA ALA A 115 17.32 -4.61 -26.27
C ALA A 115 17.11 -4.12 -24.82
N CYS A 116 16.61 -2.89 -24.65
CA CYS A 116 16.29 -2.33 -23.34
C CYS A 116 15.15 -3.10 -22.65
N ALA A 117 14.12 -3.53 -23.39
CA ALA A 117 13.02 -4.33 -22.87
C ALA A 117 13.45 -5.78 -22.54
N GLU A 118 14.29 -6.40 -23.37
CA GLU A 118 14.87 -7.73 -23.11
C GLU A 118 15.73 -7.76 -21.84
N ASP A 119 16.58 -6.74 -21.68
CA ASP A 119 17.44 -6.63 -20.50
C ASP A 119 16.62 -6.31 -19.25
N TRP A 120 15.52 -5.57 -19.39
CA TRP A 120 14.55 -5.38 -18.32
C TRP A 120 13.87 -6.68 -17.91
N HIS A 121 13.36 -7.47 -18.86
CA HIS A 121 12.79 -8.80 -18.60
C HIS A 121 13.75 -9.64 -17.77
N SER A 122 15.00 -9.73 -18.23
CA SER A 122 16.05 -10.46 -17.53
C SER A 122 16.33 -9.90 -16.13
N ALA A 123 16.43 -8.58 -15.98
CA ALA A 123 16.67 -7.95 -14.68
C ALA A 123 15.51 -8.18 -13.69
N TRP A 124 14.27 -8.12 -14.16
CA TRP A 124 13.08 -8.35 -13.35
C TRP A 124 13.08 -9.75 -12.75
N TRP A 125 13.20 -10.78 -13.60
CA TRP A 125 13.15 -12.17 -13.16
C TRP A 125 14.34 -12.56 -12.29
N ASN A 126 15.53 -12.01 -12.57
CA ASN A 126 16.72 -12.27 -11.77
C ASN A 126 16.74 -11.50 -10.43
N SER A 127 15.89 -10.49 -10.26
CA SER A 127 15.78 -9.73 -9.01
C SER A 127 14.42 -9.95 -8.35
N VAL A 128 13.41 -9.15 -8.69
CA VAL A 128 12.10 -9.11 -8.03
C VAL A 128 11.33 -10.41 -8.20
N GLY A 129 11.25 -10.94 -9.41
CA GLY A 129 10.53 -12.20 -9.68
C GLY A 129 11.06 -13.34 -8.82
N ARG A 130 12.37 -13.58 -8.86
CA ARG A 130 13.03 -14.59 -8.03
C ARG A 130 12.88 -14.31 -6.53
N ALA A 131 13.10 -13.07 -6.08
CA ALA A 131 13.07 -12.73 -4.66
C ALA A 131 11.68 -12.92 -4.02
N LEU A 132 10.61 -12.73 -4.79
CA LEU A 132 9.23 -12.93 -4.33
C LEU A 132 8.77 -14.39 -4.44
N LEU A 133 9.25 -15.12 -5.45
CA LEU A 133 8.87 -16.52 -5.70
C LEU A 133 9.75 -17.54 -4.98
N ASP A 134 10.86 -17.12 -4.36
CA ASP A 134 11.72 -18.03 -3.60
C ASP A 134 11.00 -18.54 -2.34
N GLY A 135 10.48 -19.77 -2.42
CA GLY A 135 9.77 -20.41 -1.31
C GLY A 135 10.66 -20.75 -0.11
N ARG A 136 12.01 -20.73 -0.25
CA ARG A 136 12.93 -20.99 0.87
C ARG A 136 13.20 -19.72 1.66
N THR A 137 13.36 -18.59 0.98
CA THR A 137 13.71 -17.31 1.60
C THR A 137 12.97 -16.15 0.91
N PRO A 138 11.64 -16.06 1.03
CA PRO A 138 10.89 -15.01 0.37
C PRO A 138 11.31 -13.65 0.92
N GLN A 139 11.70 -12.75 0.02
CA GLN A 139 12.08 -11.38 0.38
C GLN A 139 10.85 -10.49 0.43
N THR A 140 10.92 -9.44 1.25
CA THR A 140 9.89 -8.41 1.23
C THR A 140 9.92 -7.64 -0.10
N TRP A 141 8.77 -7.15 -0.54
CA TRP A 141 8.64 -6.28 -1.73
C TRP A 141 9.65 -5.13 -1.73
N THR A 142 9.78 -4.43 -0.60
CA THR A 142 10.72 -3.31 -0.45
C THR A 142 12.17 -3.75 -0.61
N ALA A 143 12.55 -4.91 -0.07
CA ALA A 143 13.89 -5.47 -0.24
C ALA A 143 14.15 -5.85 -1.70
N ALA A 144 13.19 -6.50 -2.36
CA ALA A 144 13.28 -6.87 -3.77
C ALA A 144 13.46 -5.64 -4.68
N LEU A 145 12.69 -4.58 -4.46
CA LEU A 145 12.84 -3.32 -5.21
C LEU A 145 14.18 -2.63 -4.96
N LYS A 146 14.71 -2.71 -3.74
CA LYS A 146 16.05 -2.16 -3.42
C LYS A 146 17.14 -2.89 -4.21
N VAL A 147 17.04 -4.22 -4.32
CA VAL A 147 17.95 -5.02 -5.15
C VAL A 147 17.86 -4.57 -6.61
N LEU A 148 16.65 -4.53 -7.18
CA LEU A 148 16.42 -4.09 -8.55
C LEU A 148 16.98 -2.69 -8.84
N ALA A 149 16.75 -1.72 -7.94
CA ALA A 149 17.26 -0.36 -8.08
C ALA A 149 18.80 -0.29 -8.12
N SER A 150 19.47 -1.19 -7.40
CA SER A 150 20.93 -1.29 -7.35
C SER A 150 21.55 -2.17 -8.43
N MET A 151 20.76 -3.01 -9.10
CA MET A 151 21.24 -4.02 -10.04
C MET A 151 21.63 -3.43 -11.40
N HIS A 152 22.76 -3.85 -11.96
CA HIS A 152 23.11 -3.54 -13.33
C HIS A 152 22.21 -4.31 -14.31
N CYS A 153 21.47 -3.60 -15.14
CA CYS A 153 20.46 -4.15 -16.05
C CYS A 153 21.01 -4.24 -17.49
N GLY A 154 22.21 -4.78 -17.66
CA GLY A 154 22.84 -4.94 -18.98
C GLY A 154 22.93 -3.63 -19.78
N ARG A 155 22.38 -3.65 -21.00
CA ARG A 155 22.34 -2.52 -21.95
C ARG A 155 21.18 -1.56 -21.68
N MET A 156 20.33 -1.85 -20.69
CA MET A 156 19.24 -0.97 -20.30
C MET A 156 19.78 0.38 -19.83
N HIS A 157 19.33 1.46 -20.48
CA HIS A 157 19.73 2.80 -20.08
C HIS A 157 19.22 3.14 -18.67
N LEU A 158 20.04 3.80 -17.86
CA LEU A 158 19.73 4.18 -16.47
C LEU A 158 18.38 4.90 -16.35
N GLY A 159 18.10 5.81 -17.29
CA GLY A 159 16.83 6.55 -17.33
C GLY A 159 15.61 5.66 -17.61
N CYS A 160 15.74 4.59 -18.40
CA CYS A 160 14.65 3.62 -18.58
C CYS A 160 14.41 2.83 -17.30
N ARG A 161 15.48 2.40 -16.63
CA ARG A 161 15.40 1.68 -15.35
C ARG A 161 14.72 2.53 -14.28
N GLN A 162 15.13 3.79 -14.15
CA GLN A 162 14.55 4.71 -13.19
C GLN A 162 13.06 4.91 -13.46
N LYS A 163 12.65 5.13 -14.72
CA LYS A 163 11.23 5.21 -15.08
C LYS A 163 10.44 3.95 -14.74
N MET A 164 11.01 2.75 -14.93
CA MET A 164 10.36 1.50 -14.52
C MET A 164 10.23 1.40 -13.01
N VAL A 165 11.29 1.70 -12.26
CA VAL A 165 11.25 1.67 -10.79
C VAL A 165 10.24 2.69 -10.26
N GLU A 166 10.24 3.92 -10.78
CA GLU A 166 9.25 4.95 -10.46
C GLU A 166 7.84 4.55 -10.87
N HIS A 167 7.68 3.88 -12.02
CA HIS A 167 6.41 3.31 -12.42
C HIS A 167 5.97 2.28 -11.38
N ILE A 168 6.78 1.30 -11.03
CA ILE A 168 6.44 0.25 -10.05
C ILE A 168 6.18 0.81 -8.64
N GLN A 169 6.96 1.81 -8.20
CA GLN A 169 6.81 2.45 -6.89
C GLN A 169 5.61 3.39 -6.86
N GLY A 170 5.40 4.17 -7.91
CA GLY A 170 4.22 5.02 -8.07
C GLY A 170 2.95 4.23 -8.41
N HIS A 171 3.12 3.00 -8.91
CA HIS A 171 2.09 2.04 -9.27
C HIS A 171 2.16 0.80 -8.37
N GLU A 172 2.28 0.92 -7.04
CA GLU A 172 2.14 -0.23 -6.13
C GLU A 172 0.79 -0.99 -6.33
N GLY A 173 0.64 -1.79 -7.40
CA GLY A 173 -0.56 -2.54 -7.79
C GLY A 173 -1.78 -1.67 -8.14
N ASN A 174 -1.65 -0.74 -9.10
CA ASN A 174 -2.42 0.51 -9.31
C ASN A 174 -3.95 0.50 -9.58
N GLY A 175 -4.68 -0.48 -9.07
CA GLY A 175 -6.13 -0.38 -8.95
C GLY A 175 -6.61 -1.35 -7.88
N VAL A 176 -6.15 -2.58 -7.98
CA VAL A 176 -6.56 -3.68 -7.12
C VAL A 176 -6.16 -3.45 -5.67
N LEU A 177 -4.93 -3.00 -5.37
CA LEU A 177 -4.51 -2.77 -3.98
C LEU A 177 -5.28 -1.60 -3.34
N SER A 178 -5.43 -0.49 -4.07
CA SER A 178 -6.24 0.66 -3.62
C SER A 178 -7.71 0.26 -3.43
N GLU A 179 -8.27 -0.51 -4.35
CA GLU A 179 -9.64 -1.03 -4.27
C GLU A 179 -9.82 -2.01 -3.10
N MET A 180 -8.86 -2.90 -2.85
CA MET A 180 -8.85 -3.80 -1.70
C MET A 180 -8.86 -3.01 -0.39
N ILE A 181 -7.98 -2.01 -0.27
CA ILE A 181 -7.92 -1.13 0.91
C ILE A 181 -9.25 -0.38 1.07
N ASP A 182 -9.79 0.19 0.00
CA ASP A 182 -11.01 0.97 0.03
C ASP A 182 -12.26 0.13 0.33
N LYS A 183 -12.32 -1.10 -0.19
CA LYS A 183 -13.41 -2.03 0.08
C LYS A 183 -13.40 -2.47 1.54
N VAL A 184 -12.23 -2.87 2.05
CA VAL A 184 -12.08 -3.29 3.46
C VAL A 184 -12.36 -2.13 4.41
N SER A 185 -11.81 -0.96 4.12
CA SER A 185 -12.05 0.26 4.87
C SER A 185 -13.55 0.59 4.96
N ARG A 186 -14.27 0.54 3.84
CA ARG A 186 -15.73 0.77 3.78
C ARG A 186 -16.54 -0.30 4.51
N CYS A 187 -16.13 -1.57 4.48
CA CYS A 187 -16.77 -2.62 5.29
C CYS A 187 -16.69 -2.30 6.78
N LEU A 188 -15.46 -2.05 7.27
CA LEU A 188 -15.18 -1.82 8.68
C LEU A 188 -15.87 -0.55 9.17
N CYS A 189 -15.81 0.52 8.39
CA CYS A 189 -16.52 1.78 8.64
C CYS A 189 -18.04 1.58 8.76
N ASN A 190 -18.61 0.57 8.08
CA ASN A 190 -20.02 0.23 8.15
C ASN A 190 -20.39 -0.85 9.17
N GLY A 191 -19.43 -1.32 9.98
CA GLY A 191 -19.66 -2.38 10.96
C GLY A 191 -20.00 -3.74 10.33
N ARG A 192 -19.64 -3.95 9.06
CA ARG A 192 -19.86 -5.22 8.36
C ARG A 192 -18.63 -6.11 8.50
N HIS A 193 -18.86 -7.41 8.66
CA HIS A 193 -17.78 -8.40 8.48
C HIS A 193 -17.33 -8.37 7.02
N CYS A 194 -16.07 -8.03 6.80
CA CYS A 194 -15.46 -8.11 5.49
C CYS A 194 -14.80 -9.50 5.38
N GLY A 195 -15.28 -10.33 4.44
CA GLY A 195 -14.55 -11.51 4.02
C GLY A 195 -13.33 -11.04 3.24
N VAL A 196 -12.17 -11.11 3.89
CA VAL A 196 -10.85 -10.87 3.29
C VAL A 196 -10.13 -12.20 3.21
#